data_AF-A0A7W5UGU6-F1
#
_entry.id   AF-A0A7W5UGU6-F1
#
_cell.length_a   1.000
_cell.length_b   1.000
_cell.length_c   1.000
_cell.angle_alpha   90.00
_cell.angle_beta   90.00
_cell.angle_gamma   90.00
#
_symmetry.space_group_name_H-M   'P 1'
#
loop_
_entity.id
_entity.type
_entity.pdbx_description
1 polymer ?
#
loop_
_entity_poly.entity_id
_entity_poly.type
_entity_poly.pdbx_seq_one_letter_code
_entity_poly.pdbx_strand_id
1 'polypeptide(L)'
;MDFKQTFDYFAGKKILYVHGFGSSGATHTAALLQQKLPDAKVLHPDIPLMPAEQLPFLKALCEAEQPDLIIGTSMGGMLVEKLRGFDRICVNPALHMGQTMGTSIKFGEYPIATPREDGVTKINVTKALAKEFDEVCALNFEGLDSEDAARVVGLFGTRDPFVNCFAEFSEHYPSSAYFEGEHRLTDEVLLHSVMPIVRRFWEHQAALDSPAVFIDYATLRDDYGKQRSSARLAFETLSQRYNVYCVAPQDAQPQQWLQENIGVPAWNHLFLTNHRERLYGDYLITLDARDEDTFLGTTLLFGSPQFKTWDALLEYFDQLGGQ
;
A
#
# COMPACT_ATOMS: atom_id res chain seq x y z
N MET A 1 -13.60 -8.93 -3.82
CA MET A 1 -12.48 -9.66 -3.19
C MET A 1 -12.79 -9.95 -1.75
N ASP A 2 -12.84 -11.23 -1.40
CA ASP A 2 -12.90 -11.73 -0.03
C ASP A 2 -11.52 -12.33 0.27
N PHE A 3 -10.73 -11.69 1.15
CA PHE A 3 -9.40 -12.16 1.53
C PHE A 3 -9.46 -13.44 2.40
N LYS A 4 -10.67 -13.87 2.78
CA LYS A 4 -10.92 -15.01 3.68
C LYS A 4 -10.33 -16.34 3.24
N GLN A 5 -9.96 -16.51 1.98
CA GLN A 5 -9.62 -17.83 1.47
C GLN A 5 -8.14 -18.14 1.40
N THR A 6 -7.24 -17.24 1.82
CA THR A 6 -5.88 -17.40 1.34
C THR A 6 -4.78 -17.55 2.36
N PHE A 7 -4.82 -17.03 3.60
CA PHE A 7 -3.64 -17.16 4.47
C PHE A 7 -3.88 -17.17 5.98
N ASP A 8 -3.51 -18.30 6.60
CA ASP A 8 -3.48 -18.53 8.06
C ASP A 8 -2.49 -17.58 8.80
N TYR A 9 -1.63 -16.84 8.09
CA TYR A 9 -0.61 -15.97 8.69
C TYR A 9 -1.10 -14.58 9.09
N PHE A 10 -2.32 -14.16 8.71
CA PHE A 10 -2.93 -12.95 9.26
C PHE A 10 -3.45 -13.18 10.69
N ALA A 11 -3.61 -14.44 11.09
CA ALA A 11 -4.16 -14.81 12.38
C ALA A 11 -3.31 -14.27 13.53
N GLY A 12 -3.95 -13.54 14.43
CA GLY A 12 -3.32 -12.99 15.62
C GLY A 12 -2.44 -11.74 15.39
N LYS A 13 -2.28 -11.30 14.14
CA LYS A 13 -1.59 -10.05 13.82
C LYS A 13 -2.38 -8.83 14.32
N LYS A 14 -1.66 -7.79 14.75
CA LYS A 14 -2.25 -6.51 15.17
C LYS A 14 -1.91 -5.41 14.18
N ILE A 15 -2.92 -4.68 13.72
CA ILE A 15 -2.75 -3.44 12.97
C ILE A 15 -3.19 -2.26 13.83
N LEU A 16 -2.36 -1.23 13.95
CA LEU A 16 -2.81 0.07 14.44
C LEU A 16 -3.14 0.99 13.27
N TYR A 17 -4.41 1.37 13.14
CA TYR A 17 -4.86 2.36 12.16
C TYR A 17 -5.01 3.74 12.81
N VAL A 18 -4.31 4.74 12.26
CA VAL A 18 -4.31 6.13 12.72
C VAL A 18 -5.02 7.00 11.69
N HIS A 19 -6.17 7.55 12.09
CA HIS A 19 -7.04 8.34 11.21
C HIS A 19 -6.48 9.75 10.94
N GLY A 20 -6.98 10.37 9.87
CA GLY A 20 -6.66 11.76 9.51
C GLY A 20 -7.36 12.81 10.38
N PHE A 21 -7.03 14.08 10.14
CA PHE A 21 -7.64 15.21 10.83
C PHE A 21 -9.16 15.29 10.59
N GLY A 22 -9.92 15.65 11.61
CA GLY A 22 -11.39 15.75 11.51
C GLY A 22 -12.12 14.40 11.39
N SER A 23 -11.43 13.29 11.69
CA SER A 23 -12.00 11.94 11.81
C SER A 23 -11.87 11.44 13.25
N SER A 24 -12.34 10.23 13.50
CA SER A 24 -12.21 9.47 14.75
C SER A 24 -11.83 8.01 14.46
N GLY A 25 -11.70 7.23 15.53
CA GLY A 25 -11.51 5.79 15.49
C GLY A 25 -12.68 5.03 14.83
N ALA A 26 -13.88 5.62 14.78
CA ALA A 26 -15.06 5.06 14.14
C ALA A 26 -15.09 5.24 12.60
N THR A 27 -13.93 5.40 11.96
CA THR A 27 -13.83 5.54 10.50
C THR A 27 -14.23 4.28 9.74
N HIS A 28 -14.92 4.47 8.62
CA HIS A 28 -15.26 3.39 7.67
C HIS A 28 -14.02 2.62 7.22
N THR A 29 -12.88 3.29 7.04
CA THR A 29 -11.63 2.64 6.62
C THR A 29 -11.17 1.59 7.62
N ALA A 30 -11.21 1.89 8.92
CA ALA A 30 -10.79 0.92 9.94
C ALA A 30 -11.76 -0.27 10.01
N ALA A 31 -13.06 -0.01 9.89
CA ALA A 31 -14.08 -1.05 9.85
C ALA A 31 -13.90 -1.96 8.61
N LEU A 32 -13.64 -1.39 7.44
CA LEU A 32 -13.37 -2.13 6.21
C LEU A 32 -12.07 -2.94 6.33
N LEU A 33 -11.00 -2.37 6.91
CA LEU A 33 -9.75 -3.09 7.16
C LEU A 33 -10.00 -4.32 8.05
N GLN A 34 -10.74 -4.16 9.15
CA GLN A 34 -11.11 -5.27 10.04
C GLN A 34 -12.00 -6.31 9.33
N GLN A 35 -12.92 -5.88 8.46
CA GLN A 35 -13.76 -6.78 7.67
C GLN A 35 -12.93 -7.62 6.69
N LYS A 36 -11.89 -7.02 6.09
CA LYS A 36 -11.02 -7.69 5.11
C LYS A 36 -9.96 -8.56 5.77
N LEU A 37 -9.63 -8.32 7.02
CA LEU A 37 -8.65 -9.08 7.80
C LEU A 37 -9.32 -9.63 9.07
N PRO A 38 -10.28 -10.55 8.94
CA PRO A 38 -11.10 -11.01 10.06
C PRO A 38 -10.29 -11.69 11.18
N ASP A 39 -9.15 -12.28 10.83
CA ASP A 39 -8.29 -13.00 11.79
C ASP A 39 -7.19 -12.11 12.42
N ALA A 40 -7.06 -10.86 11.95
CA ALA A 40 -6.22 -9.84 12.56
C ALA A 40 -7.04 -8.96 13.52
N LYS A 41 -6.36 -8.32 14.49
CA LYS A 41 -6.95 -7.30 15.38
C LYS A 41 -6.60 -5.92 14.85
N VAL A 42 -7.60 -5.15 14.43
CA VAL A 42 -7.42 -3.75 14.03
C VAL A 42 -7.71 -2.83 15.22
N LEU A 43 -6.67 -2.19 15.72
CA LEU A 43 -6.74 -1.11 16.71
C LEU A 43 -6.98 0.21 15.98
N HIS A 44 -8.02 0.95 16.36
CA HIS A 44 -8.38 2.21 15.69
C HIS A 44 -8.86 3.23 16.74
N PRO A 45 -7.97 3.73 17.61
CA PRO A 45 -8.35 4.63 18.70
C PRO A 45 -8.80 6.00 18.18
N ASP A 46 -9.57 6.71 18.99
CA ASP A 46 -9.70 8.15 18.86
C ASP A 46 -8.38 8.83 19.20
N ILE A 47 -7.84 9.58 18.23
CA ILE A 47 -6.64 10.37 18.46
C ILE A 47 -7.00 11.63 19.26
N PRO A 48 -6.19 12.05 20.26
CA PRO A 48 -6.38 13.30 20.97
C PRO A 48 -6.50 14.50 20.03
N LEU A 49 -7.38 15.45 20.37
CA LEU A 49 -7.58 16.65 19.54
C LEU A 49 -6.41 17.63 19.65
N MET A 50 -5.70 17.64 20.78
CA MET A 50 -4.56 18.51 21.03
C MET A 50 -3.28 17.91 20.41
N PRO A 51 -2.60 18.58 19.47
CA PRO A 51 -1.44 18.05 18.76
C PRO A 51 -0.33 17.55 19.68
N ALA A 52 -0.06 18.29 20.76
CA ALA A 52 0.98 17.94 21.74
C ALA A 52 0.72 16.60 22.46
N GLU A 53 -0.52 16.13 22.51
CA GLU A 53 -0.92 14.87 23.16
C GLU A 53 -0.88 13.67 22.21
N GLN A 54 -0.90 13.89 20.89
CA GLN A 54 -1.09 12.84 19.89
C GLN A 54 0.08 11.85 19.83
N LEU A 55 1.31 12.36 19.71
CA LEU A 55 2.50 11.49 19.65
C LEU A 55 2.77 10.76 20.97
N PRO A 56 2.71 11.40 22.16
CA PRO A 56 2.82 10.68 23.43
C PRO A 56 1.77 9.56 23.57
N PHE A 57 0.52 9.85 23.19
CA PHE A 57 -0.56 8.86 23.21
C PHE A 57 -0.24 7.66 22.30
N LEU A 58 0.13 7.91 21.05
CA LEU A 58 0.43 6.86 20.08
C LEU A 58 1.65 6.02 20.49
N LYS A 59 2.71 6.65 21.04
CA LYS A 59 3.88 5.94 21.54
C LYS A 59 3.51 5.00 22.70
N ALA A 60 2.76 5.49 23.68
CA ALA A 60 2.29 4.67 24.81
C ALA A 60 1.40 3.51 24.34
N LEU A 61 0.55 3.74 23.33
CA LEU A 61 -0.27 2.69 22.75
C LEU A 61 0.56 1.64 22.01
N CYS A 62 1.58 2.06 21.26
CA CYS A 62 2.50 1.14 20.59
C CYS A 62 3.29 0.30 21.59
N GLU A 63 3.77 0.92 22.67
CA GLU A 63 4.44 0.21 23.77
C GLU A 63 3.53 -0.86 24.40
N ALA A 64 2.26 -0.51 24.66
CA ALA A 64 1.30 -1.41 25.31
C ALA A 64 0.81 -2.54 24.39
N GLU A 65 0.49 -2.23 23.13
CA GLU A 65 -0.17 -3.18 22.24
C GLU A 65 0.79 -3.93 21.31
N GLN A 66 1.99 -3.40 21.05
CA GLN A 66 2.99 -3.96 20.13
C GLN A 66 2.38 -4.35 18.77
N PRO A 67 1.87 -3.38 17.98
CA PRO A 67 1.29 -3.68 16.67
C PRO A 67 2.34 -4.26 15.71
N ASP A 68 1.96 -5.26 14.90
CA ASP A 68 2.82 -5.81 13.84
C ASP A 68 2.96 -4.86 12.65
N LEU A 69 1.98 -3.97 12.45
CA LEU A 69 1.93 -2.99 11.38
C LEU A 69 1.14 -1.76 11.82
N ILE A 70 1.59 -0.58 11.42
CA ILE A 70 0.89 0.68 11.66
C ILE A 70 0.53 1.34 10.33
N ILE A 71 -0.72 1.78 10.17
CA ILE A 71 -1.21 2.43 8.95
C ILE A 71 -1.74 3.81 9.32
N GLY A 72 -1.22 4.86 8.69
CA GLY A 72 -1.65 6.23 8.92
C GLY A 72 -2.11 6.90 7.63
N THR A 73 -3.20 7.69 7.70
CA THR A 73 -3.70 8.48 6.56
C THR A 73 -3.67 9.98 6.83
N SER A 74 -3.25 10.81 5.87
CA SER A 74 -3.24 12.27 6.02
C SER A 74 -2.44 12.70 7.27
N MET A 75 -3.05 13.45 8.20
CA MET A 75 -2.46 13.74 9.52
C MET A 75 -2.01 12.48 10.27
N GLY A 76 -2.78 11.39 10.19
CA GLY A 76 -2.39 10.10 10.77
C GLY A 76 -1.12 9.54 10.13
N GLY A 77 -0.93 9.71 8.82
CA GLY A 77 0.30 9.33 8.12
C GLY A 77 1.50 10.14 8.59
N MET A 78 1.32 11.44 8.84
CA MET A 78 2.34 12.30 9.46
C MET A 78 2.70 11.84 10.88
N LEU A 79 1.73 11.43 11.70
CA LEU A 79 2.01 10.95 13.06
C LEU A 79 2.70 9.58 13.04
N VAL A 80 2.18 8.65 12.24
CA VAL A 80 2.69 7.27 12.11
C VAL A 80 4.11 7.24 11.60
N GLU A 81 4.47 8.18 10.72
CA GLU A 81 5.86 8.35 10.28
C GLU A 81 6.83 8.35 11.45
N LYS A 82 6.49 8.95 12.61
CA LYS A 82 7.35 9.09 13.82
C LYS A 82 7.40 7.87 14.75
N LEU A 83 6.63 6.82 14.48
CA LEU A 83 6.52 5.65 15.36
C LEU A 83 7.62 4.63 15.03
N ARG A 84 8.86 4.97 15.40
CA ARG A 84 10.08 4.19 15.18
C ARG A 84 9.97 2.76 15.72
N GLY A 85 10.69 1.83 15.10
CA GLY A 85 10.77 0.41 15.49
C GLY A 85 9.63 -0.46 14.96
N PHE A 86 8.63 0.13 14.31
CA PHE A 86 7.48 -0.56 13.74
C PHE A 86 7.47 -0.51 12.21
N ASP A 87 6.89 -1.55 11.62
CA ASP A 87 6.55 -1.53 10.19
C ASP A 87 5.37 -0.58 9.96
N ARG A 88 5.47 0.27 8.94
CA ARG A 88 4.58 1.42 8.75
C ARG A 88 4.17 1.62 7.29
N ILE A 89 2.90 1.96 7.10
CA ILE A 89 2.37 2.46 5.82
C ILE A 89 1.83 3.88 6.04
N CYS A 90 2.45 4.85 5.37
CA CYS A 90 2.03 6.25 5.39
C CYS A 90 1.29 6.59 4.09
N VAL A 91 -0.02 6.77 4.15
CA VAL A 91 -0.86 7.09 2.98
C VAL A 91 -1.16 8.59 2.96
N ASN A 92 -0.76 9.26 1.87
CA ASN A 92 -0.87 10.71 1.69
C ASN A 92 -0.48 11.49 2.96
N PRO A 93 0.72 11.27 3.55
CA PRO A 93 1.07 11.86 4.84
C PRO A 93 1.07 13.39 4.75
N ALA A 94 0.31 14.04 5.63
CA ALA A 94 0.19 15.50 5.70
C ALA A 94 1.36 16.11 6.48
N LEU A 95 2.57 16.06 5.91
CA LEU A 95 3.82 16.43 6.60
C LEU A 95 3.89 17.91 7.01
N HIS A 96 3.03 18.76 6.45
CA HIS A 96 2.96 20.20 6.72
C HIS A 96 1.60 20.61 7.29
N MET A 97 1.04 19.83 8.23
CA MET A 97 -0.34 19.98 8.70
C MET A 97 -0.67 21.41 9.20
N GLY A 98 0.23 22.06 9.94
CA GLY A 98 0.01 23.43 10.42
C GLY A 98 -0.13 24.45 9.28
N GLN A 99 0.68 24.31 8.22
CA GLN A 99 0.57 25.11 7.01
C GLN A 99 -0.72 24.79 6.24
N THR A 100 -1.06 23.51 6.07
CA THR A 100 -2.31 23.06 5.42
C THR A 100 -3.55 23.60 6.12
N MET A 101 -3.50 23.76 7.46
CA MET A 101 -4.59 24.39 8.22
C MET A 101 -4.79 25.86 7.84
N GLY A 102 -3.70 26.61 7.69
CA GLY A 102 -3.75 28.04 7.36
C GLY A 102 -4.19 28.33 5.92
N THR A 103 -3.90 27.42 4.98
CA THR A 103 -4.13 27.63 3.54
C THR A 103 -5.38 26.91 3.03
N SER A 104 -5.43 25.59 3.20
CA SER A 104 -6.45 24.72 2.58
C SER A 104 -7.67 24.50 3.47
N ILE A 105 -7.49 24.31 4.78
CA ILE A 105 -8.61 24.06 5.71
C ILE A 105 -9.27 25.38 6.13
N LYS A 106 -8.47 26.44 6.38
CA LYS A 106 -8.88 27.76 6.93
C LYS A 106 -9.38 27.69 8.37
N PHE A 107 -9.18 28.78 9.10
CA PHE A 107 -9.61 28.88 10.51
C PHE A 107 -11.14 28.91 10.64
N GLY A 108 -11.67 28.17 11.60
CA GLY A 108 -13.11 28.02 11.82
C GLY A 108 -13.46 26.75 12.59
N GLU A 109 -14.75 26.59 12.86
CA GLU A 109 -15.29 25.39 13.50
C GLU A 109 -15.75 24.39 12.44
N TYR A 110 -15.29 23.15 12.54
CA TYR A 110 -15.61 22.08 11.58
C TYR A 110 -16.21 20.88 12.29
N PRO A 111 -17.18 20.18 11.67
CA PRO A 111 -17.66 18.91 12.19
C PRO A 111 -16.57 17.84 12.08
N ILE A 112 -16.53 16.95 13.07
CA ILE A 112 -15.79 15.70 12.99
C ILE A 112 -16.66 14.72 12.21
N ALA A 113 -16.10 14.12 11.15
CA ALA A 113 -16.85 13.35 10.17
C ALA A 113 -17.46 12.05 10.74
N THR A 114 -16.88 11.54 11.83
CA THR A 114 -17.27 10.28 12.47
C THR A 114 -17.43 10.48 13.98
N PRO A 115 -18.32 9.72 14.65
CA PRO A 115 -18.53 9.84 16.08
C PRO A 115 -17.27 9.55 16.88
N ARG A 116 -17.01 10.34 17.92
CA ARG A 116 -15.95 10.08 18.91
C ARG A 116 -16.50 9.39 20.15
N GLU A 117 -15.68 8.60 20.80
CA GLU A 117 -15.98 7.94 22.08
C GLU A 117 -16.21 8.96 23.20
N ASP A 118 -15.48 10.08 23.17
CA ASP A 118 -15.62 11.18 24.12
C ASP A 118 -16.84 12.10 23.85
N GLY A 119 -17.59 11.83 22.78
CA GLY A 119 -18.78 12.59 22.39
C GLY A 119 -18.49 13.96 21.77
N VAL A 120 -17.23 14.34 21.54
CA VAL A 120 -16.90 15.60 20.86
C VAL A 120 -17.27 15.48 19.38
N THR A 121 -18.01 16.47 18.86
CA THR A 121 -18.56 16.44 17.48
C THR A 121 -17.95 17.48 16.56
N LYS A 122 -17.15 18.42 17.10
CA LYS A 122 -16.56 19.51 16.34
C LYS A 122 -15.14 19.82 16.80
N ILE A 123 -14.33 20.34 15.89
CA ILE A 123 -13.00 20.86 16.17
C ILE A 123 -12.92 22.32 15.73
N ASN A 124 -12.32 23.16 16.59
CA ASN A 124 -12.08 24.56 16.27
C ASN A 124 -10.65 24.73 15.75
N VAL A 125 -10.52 24.97 14.45
CA VAL A 125 -9.24 25.21 13.79
C VAL A 125 -8.86 26.67 14.00
N THR A 126 -7.83 26.89 14.82
CA THR A 126 -7.34 28.23 15.17
C THR A 126 -5.89 28.39 14.74
N LYS A 127 -5.41 29.65 14.73
CA LYS A 127 -3.99 29.94 14.52
C LYS A 127 -3.09 29.29 15.60
N ALA A 128 -3.59 29.15 16.83
CA ALA A 128 -2.87 28.48 17.90
C ALA A 128 -2.74 26.97 17.62
N LEU A 129 -3.84 26.32 17.22
CA LEU A 129 -3.83 24.91 16.84
C LEU A 129 -2.88 24.64 15.66
N ALA A 130 -2.91 25.49 14.63
CA ALA A 130 -1.99 25.38 13.50
C ALA A 130 -0.52 25.46 13.93
N LYS A 131 -0.19 26.37 14.87
CA LYS A 131 1.17 26.49 15.41
C LYS A 131 1.59 25.23 16.20
N GLU A 132 0.70 24.66 16.99
CA GLU A 132 0.99 23.39 17.69
C GLU A 132 1.25 22.25 16.69
N PHE A 133 0.51 22.20 15.58
CA PHE A 133 0.82 21.25 14.51
C PHE A 133 2.16 21.53 13.84
N ASP A 134 2.57 22.79 13.64
CA ASP A 134 3.91 23.10 13.12
C ASP A 134 5.01 22.56 14.05
N GLU A 135 4.82 22.66 15.38
CA GLU A 135 5.75 22.09 16.36
C GLU A 135 5.82 20.56 16.27
N VAL A 136 4.69 19.88 16.01
CA VAL A 136 4.67 18.42 15.76
C VAL A 136 5.30 18.05 14.42
N CYS A 137 5.07 18.85 13.37
CA CYS A 137 5.64 18.64 12.03
C CYS A 137 7.15 18.86 12.02
N ALA A 138 7.68 19.73 12.89
CA ALA A 138 9.12 19.94 13.03
C ALA A 138 9.87 18.66 13.46
N LEU A 139 9.16 17.69 14.05
CA LEU A 139 9.70 16.38 14.45
C LEU A 139 9.68 15.35 13.30
N ASN A 140 9.19 15.70 12.11
CA ASN A 140 9.20 14.80 10.95
C ASN A 140 10.65 14.33 10.69
N PHE A 141 10.82 13.05 10.38
CA PHE A 141 12.12 12.47 10.01
C PHE A 141 13.21 12.50 11.09
N GLU A 142 12.91 12.93 12.32
CA GLU A 142 13.88 12.92 13.41
C GLU A 142 14.27 11.48 13.83
N GLY A 143 15.54 11.27 14.14
CA GLY A 143 16.02 10.00 14.70
C GLY A 143 15.89 8.81 13.74
N LEU A 144 15.98 9.04 12.43
CA LEU A 144 16.00 7.99 11.42
C LEU A 144 17.38 7.34 11.33
N ASP A 145 17.38 6.02 11.30
CA ASP A 145 18.49 5.22 10.78
C ASP A 145 18.01 4.41 9.57
N SER A 146 18.96 3.75 8.88
CA SER A 146 18.65 2.98 7.67
C SER A 146 17.77 1.76 7.93
N GLU A 147 17.83 1.17 9.13
CA GLU A 147 17.01 0.01 9.48
C GLU A 147 15.56 0.45 9.67
N ASP A 148 15.33 1.53 10.43
CA ASP A 148 14.01 2.09 10.66
C ASP A 148 13.39 2.61 9.35
N ALA A 149 14.18 3.28 8.52
CA ALA A 149 13.71 3.80 7.23
C ALA A 149 13.23 2.67 6.29
N ALA A 150 13.88 1.49 6.33
CA ALA A 150 13.48 0.34 5.53
C ALA A 150 12.13 -0.27 5.94
N ARG A 151 11.61 0.06 7.12
CA ARG A 151 10.33 -0.42 7.65
C ARG A 151 9.13 0.41 7.21
N VAL A 152 9.34 1.47 6.41
CA VAL A 152 8.29 2.43 6.08
C VAL A 152 8.02 2.43 4.58
N VAL A 153 6.75 2.32 4.21
CA VAL A 153 6.28 2.52 2.83
C VAL A 153 5.37 3.75 2.76
N GLY A 154 5.71 4.69 1.90
CA GLY A 154 4.84 5.83 1.56
C GLY A 154 3.97 5.55 0.35
N LEU A 155 2.67 5.83 0.44
CA LEU A 155 1.71 5.69 -0.67
C LEU A 155 1.09 7.05 -0.99
N PHE A 156 1.17 7.49 -2.24
CA PHE A 156 0.80 8.84 -2.66
C PHE A 156 -0.19 8.83 -3.83
N GLY A 157 -1.29 9.56 -3.70
CA GLY A 157 -2.29 9.70 -4.75
C GLY A 157 -1.74 10.54 -5.91
N THR A 158 -1.91 10.09 -7.14
CA THR A 158 -1.48 10.80 -8.36
C THR A 158 -2.16 12.16 -8.54
N ARG A 159 -3.30 12.40 -7.88
CA ARG A 159 -4.10 13.64 -7.96
C ARG A 159 -4.49 14.19 -6.59
N ASP A 160 -3.65 14.04 -5.58
CA ASP A 160 -3.91 14.66 -4.27
C ASP A 160 -3.86 16.20 -4.39
N PRO A 161 -4.97 16.92 -4.16
CA PRO A 161 -5.00 18.37 -4.28
C PRO A 161 -4.65 19.10 -2.97
N PHE A 162 -4.47 18.37 -1.86
CA PHE A 162 -4.29 18.95 -0.53
C PHE A 162 -2.87 18.83 -0.02
N VAL A 163 -2.23 17.67 -0.22
CA VAL A 163 -0.87 17.40 0.24
C VAL A 163 -0.06 16.77 -0.88
N ASN A 164 1.15 17.29 -1.09
CA ASN A 164 2.10 16.70 -2.03
C ASN A 164 3.47 16.63 -1.35
N CYS A 165 3.69 15.51 -0.67
CA CYS A 165 4.88 15.26 0.13
C CYS A 165 5.76 14.14 -0.43
N PHE A 166 5.51 13.66 -1.66
CA PHE A 166 6.23 12.52 -2.23
C PHE A 166 7.74 12.76 -2.31
N ALA A 167 8.15 13.91 -2.86
CA ALA A 167 9.56 14.22 -3.07
C ALA A 167 10.32 14.27 -1.74
N GLU A 168 9.83 15.07 -0.79
CA GLU A 168 10.39 15.19 0.56
C GLU A 168 10.42 13.83 1.29
N PHE A 169 9.33 13.07 1.25
CA PHE A 169 9.29 11.75 1.89
C PHE A 169 10.33 10.79 1.30
N SER A 170 10.53 10.82 -0.02
CA SER A 170 11.46 9.94 -0.73
C SER A 170 12.93 10.32 -0.55
N GLU A 171 13.23 11.51 -0.03
CA GLU A 171 14.59 11.88 0.41
C GLU A 171 15.02 11.12 1.66
N HIS A 172 14.05 10.68 2.48
CA HIS A 172 14.28 10.04 3.77
C HIS A 172 13.97 8.54 3.79
N TYR A 173 12.97 8.11 3.01
CA TYR A 173 12.50 6.73 2.99
C TYR A 173 12.78 6.08 1.63
N PRO A 174 13.38 4.87 1.60
CA PRO A 174 13.74 4.19 0.36
C PRO A 174 12.52 3.66 -0.43
N SER A 175 11.35 3.64 0.23
CA SER A 175 10.16 2.98 -0.26
C SER A 175 8.98 3.94 -0.36
N SER A 176 8.69 4.40 -1.58
CA SER A 176 7.53 5.23 -1.89
C SER A 176 6.92 4.85 -3.23
N ALA A 177 5.59 4.82 -3.30
CA ALA A 177 4.84 4.45 -4.51
C ALA A 177 3.67 5.41 -4.74
N TYR A 178 3.35 5.63 -6.01
CA TYR A 178 2.10 6.27 -6.40
C TYR A 178 0.97 5.25 -6.52
N PHE A 179 -0.24 5.68 -6.17
CA PHE A 179 -1.48 5.00 -6.52
C PHE A 179 -2.39 5.94 -7.30
N GLU A 180 -3.22 5.35 -8.15
CA GLU A 180 -4.23 6.08 -8.89
C GLU A 180 -5.34 6.55 -7.95
N GLY A 181 -5.42 7.85 -7.68
CA GLY A 181 -6.38 8.39 -6.72
C GLY A 181 -6.06 9.81 -6.24
N GLU A 182 -6.90 10.29 -5.33
CA GLU A 182 -6.79 11.61 -4.70
C GLU A 182 -6.31 11.50 -3.24
N HIS A 183 -6.61 12.51 -2.42
CA HIS A 183 -6.21 12.57 -1.00
C HIS A 183 -6.88 11.53 -0.12
N ARG A 184 -8.17 11.27 -0.34
CA ARG A 184 -8.96 10.40 0.53
C ARG A 184 -8.64 8.95 0.27
N LEU A 185 -8.43 8.19 1.35
CA LEU A 185 -8.33 6.74 1.27
C LEU A 185 -9.73 6.14 1.05
N THR A 186 -10.08 5.92 -0.22
CA THR A 186 -11.32 5.24 -0.62
C THR A 186 -11.18 3.72 -0.45
N ASP A 187 -12.30 3.00 -0.49
CA ASP A 187 -12.33 1.53 -0.47
C ASP A 187 -11.47 0.93 -1.59
N GLU A 188 -11.49 1.53 -2.78
CA GLU A 188 -10.67 1.09 -3.92
C GLU A 188 -9.17 1.24 -3.61
N VAL A 189 -8.73 2.40 -3.11
CA VAL A 189 -7.33 2.63 -2.76
C VAL A 189 -6.90 1.71 -1.60
N LEU A 190 -7.75 1.49 -0.60
CA LEU A 190 -7.47 0.53 0.47
C LEU A 190 -7.22 -0.87 -0.12
N LEU A 191 -8.14 -1.37 -0.94
CA LEU A 191 -8.10 -2.73 -1.47
C LEU A 191 -6.98 -2.95 -2.50
N HIS A 192 -6.76 -1.99 -3.39
CA HIS A 192 -5.88 -2.17 -4.55
C HIS A 192 -4.49 -1.52 -4.35
N SER A 193 -4.29 -0.73 -3.29
CA SER A 193 -3.00 -0.05 -3.04
C SER A 193 -2.43 -0.29 -1.66
N VAL A 194 -3.25 -0.25 -0.60
CA VAL A 194 -2.75 -0.50 0.77
C VAL A 194 -2.63 -1.99 1.06
N MET A 195 -3.68 -2.78 0.80
CA MET A 195 -3.70 -4.22 1.11
C MET A 195 -2.56 -5.03 0.44
N PRO A 196 -2.13 -4.74 -0.81
CA PRO A 196 -0.95 -5.38 -1.38
C PRO A 196 0.32 -5.16 -0.55
N ILE A 197 0.50 -3.96 0.02
CA ILE A 197 1.67 -3.65 0.87
C ILE A 197 1.54 -4.31 2.24
N VAL A 198 0.34 -4.31 2.82
CA VAL A 198 0.03 -5.03 4.08
C VAL A 198 0.44 -6.50 3.97
N ARG A 199 0.08 -7.16 2.87
CA ARG A 199 0.48 -8.55 2.58
C ARG A 199 2.00 -8.70 2.56
N ARG A 200 2.71 -7.84 1.83
CA ARG A 200 4.18 -7.92 1.70
C ARG A 200 4.90 -7.81 3.04
N PHE A 201 4.47 -6.88 3.91
CA PHE A 201 5.02 -6.78 5.25
C PHE A 201 4.89 -8.10 6.01
N TRP A 202 3.71 -8.70 5.96
CA TRP A 202 3.45 -9.93 6.71
C TRP A 202 4.10 -11.17 6.12
N GLU A 203 4.20 -11.29 4.79
CA GLU A 203 4.98 -12.35 4.16
C GLU A 203 6.46 -12.25 4.52
N HIS A 204 7.02 -11.03 4.52
CA HIS A 204 8.39 -10.79 4.95
C HIS A 204 8.59 -11.16 6.43
N GLN A 205 7.69 -10.74 7.31
CA GLN A 205 7.74 -11.08 8.74
C GLN A 205 7.61 -12.59 8.99
N ALA A 206 6.81 -13.30 8.19
CA ALA A 206 6.61 -14.74 8.28
C ALA A 206 7.70 -15.55 7.54
N ALA A 207 8.65 -14.88 6.87
CA ALA A 207 9.71 -15.49 6.05
C ALA A 207 9.14 -16.50 5.02
N LEU A 208 8.02 -16.15 4.38
CA LEU A 208 7.36 -17.03 3.43
C LEU A 208 8.07 -17.03 2.09
N ASP A 209 8.32 -18.23 1.58
CA ASP A 209 8.83 -18.45 0.23
C ASP A 209 7.64 -18.73 -0.71
N SER A 210 6.83 -17.70 -0.95
CA SER A 210 5.69 -17.79 -1.88
C SER A 210 6.20 -18.04 -3.30
N PRO A 211 5.58 -18.96 -4.08
CA PRO A 211 6.05 -19.27 -5.43
C PRO A 211 6.07 -18.02 -6.32
N ALA A 212 7.10 -17.92 -7.16
CA ALA A 212 7.32 -16.77 -8.02
C ALA A 212 6.64 -16.92 -9.38
N VAL A 213 5.91 -15.90 -9.80
CA VAL A 213 5.28 -15.82 -11.12
C VAL A 213 5.86 -14.63 -11.87
N PHE A 214 6.60 -14.91 -12.94
CA PHE A 214 7.08 -13.88 -13.87
C PHE A 214 6.02 -13.63 -14.94
N ILE A 215 5.69 -12.35 -15.15
CA ILE A 215 4.78 -11.91 -16.20
C ILE A 215 5.58 -11.08 -17.19
N ASP A 216 5.72 -11.57 -18.42
CA ASP A 216 6.28 -10.79 -19.53
C ASP A 216 5.42 -9.53 -19.74
N TYR A 217 6.05 -8.37 -19.69
CA TYR A 217 5.45 -7.07 -19.93
C TYR A 217 4.63 -7.01 -21.22
N ALA A 218 5.05 -7.75 -22.26
CA ALA A 218 4.32 -7.81 -23.52
C ALA A 218 2.93 -8.48 -23.40
N THR A 219 2.73 -9.38 -22.42
CA THR A 219 1.44 -10.04 -22.17
C THR A 219 0.40 -9.11 -21.53
N LEU A 220 0.85 -8.01 -20.90
CA LEU A 220 -0.03 -7.02 -20.27
C LEU A 220 -0.60 -6.02 -21.29
N ARG A 221 -0.02 -5.94 -22.48
CA ARG A 221 -0.26 -4.87 -23.47
C ARG A 221 -0.65 -5.39 -24.84
N ASP A 222 -1.57 -4.70 -25.50
CA ASP A 222 -1.86 -4.91 -26.92
C ASP A 222 -0.81 -4.24 -27.81
N ASP A 223 -0.92 -4.45 -29.13
CA ASP A 223 0.03 -3.94 -30.11
C ASP A 223 0.00 -2.39 -30.20
N TYR A 224 -1.03 -1.75 -29.66
CA TYR A 224 -1.16 -0.30 -29.53
C TYR A 224 -0.63 0.23 -28.18
N GLY A 225 -0.10 -0.66 -27.34
CA GLY A 225 0.41 -0.33 -26.02
C GLY A 225 -0.66 -0.09 -24.96
N LYS A 226 -1.93 -0.39 -25.24
CA LYS A 226 -3.01 -0.32 -24.25
C LYS A 226 -3.05 -1.58 -23.41
N GLN A 227 -3.59 -1.47 -22.20
CA GLN A 227 -3.78 -2.62 -21.32
C GLN A 227 -4.70 -3.66 -21.97
N ARG A 228 -4.28 -4.93 -21.98
CA ARG A 228 -5.15 -6.03 -22.38
C ARG A 228 -6.27 -6.23 -21.35
N SER A 229 -7.42 -6.71 -21.81
CA SER A 229 -8.55 -7.08 -20.95
C SER A 229 -8.11 -8.02 -19.83
N SER A 230 -8.62 -7.78 -18.63
CA SER A 230 -8.31 -8.53 -17.40
C SER A 230 -6.84 -8.54 -16.95
N ALA A 231 -5.90 -7.86 -17.64
CA ALA A 231 -4.48 -7.90 -17.26
C ALA A 231 -4.20 -7.34 -15.86
N ARG A 232 -4.73 -6.16 -15.53
CA ARG A 232 -4.63 -5.58 -14.18
C ARG A 232 -5.25 -6.50 -13.11
N LEU A 233 -6.47 -6.96 -13.35
CA LEU A 233 -7.17 -7.87 -12.45
C LEU A 233 -6.37 -9.16 -12.23
N ALA A 234 -5.79 -9.71 -13.29
CA ALA A 234 -5.00 -10.92 -13.19
C ALA A 234 -3.70 -10.71 -12.42
N PHE A 235 -2.99 -9.61 -12.69
CA PHE A 235 -1.80 -9.24 -11.92
C PHE A 235 -2.13 -9.09 -10.43
N GLU A 236 -3.20 -8.36 -10.11
CA GLU A 236 -3.67 -8.17 -8.73
C GLU A 236 -4.09 -9.48 -8.07
N THR A 237 -4.81 -10.35 -8.78
CA THR A 237 -5.30 -11.62 -8.25
C THR A 237 -4.16 -12.59 -7.99
N LEU A 238 -3.22 -12.71 -8.94
CA LEU A 238 -2.03 -13.54 -8.75
C LEU A 238 -1.15 -13.02 -7.61
N SER A 239 -1.01 -11.69 -7.47
CA SER A 239 -0.25 -11.07 -6.39
C SER A 239 -0.81 -11.34 -5.00
N GLN A 240 -2.03 -11.89 -4.91
CA GLN A 240 -2.56 -12.35 -3.62
C GLN A 240 -1.98 -13.68 -3.22
N ARG A 241 -1.54 -14.54 -4.14
CA ARG A 241 -1.05 -15.90 -3.85
C ARG A 241 0.44 -16.10 -4.12
N TYR A 242 0.98 -15.32 -5.03
CA TYR A 242 2.29 -15.53 -5.59
C TYR A 242 3.15 -14.27 -5.44
N ASN A 243 4.46 -14.47 -5.47
CA ASN A 243 5.42 -13.39 -5.67
C ASN A 243 5.45 -13.04 -7.17
N VAL A 244 4.57 -12.12 -7.56
CA VAL A 244 4.42 -11.73 -8.97
C VAL A 244 5.42 -10.64 -9.34
N TYR A 245 6.17 -10.85 -10.42
CA TYR A 245 7.10 -9.87 -10.97
C TYR A 245 6.81 -9.62 -12.45
N CYS A 246 6.76 -8.36 -12.86
CA CYS A 246 6.81 -8.01 -14.27
C CYS A 246 8.25 -8.19 -14.79
N VAL A 247 8.40 -8.75 -15.98
CA VAL A 247 9.69 -8.90 -16.66
C VAL A 247 9.61 -8.17 -17.99
N ALA A 248 10.55 -7.26 -18.24
CA ALA A 248 10.62 -6.53 -19.50
C ALA A 248 12.05 -6.53 -20.06
N PRO A 249 12.22 -6.39 -21.38
CA PRO A 249 13.53 -6.13 -21.99
C PRO A 249 14.21 -4.90 -21.39
N GLN A 250 15.54 -4.84 -21.42
CA GLN A 250 16.29 -3.71 -20.83
C GLN A 250 16.03 -2.36 -21.51
N ASP A 251 15.70 -2.39 -22.80
CA ASP A 251 15.35 -1.23 -23.61
C ASP A 251 13.87 -0.84 -23.47
N ALA A 252 13.05 -1.66 -22.81
CA ALA A 252 11.70 -1.28 -22.46
C ALA A 252 11.72 -0.24 -21.33
N GLN A 253 10.84 0.76 -21.42
CA GLN A 253 10.58 1.74 -20.35
C GLN A 253 9.20 1.48 -19.71
N PRO A 254 9.00 0.34 -19.02
CA PRO A 254 7.68 -0.09 -18.57
C PRO A 254 7.20 0.64 -17.31
N GLN A 255 8.06 1.35 -16.58
CA GLN A 255 7.80 1.84 -15.23
C GLN A 255 6.56 2.72 -15.15
N GLN A 256 6.50 3.75 -16.01
CA GLN A 256 5.36 4.66 -16.06
C GLN A 256 4.07 3.90 -16.43
N TRP A 257 4.15 3.03 -17.44
CA TRP A 257 2.99 2.25 -17.89
C TRP A 257 2.48 1.32 -16.79
N LEU A 258 3.38 0.62 -16.08
CA LEU A 258 3.03 -0.26 -14.97
C LEU A 258 2.40 0.52 -13.83
N GLN A 259 2.94 1.69 -13.49
CA GLN A 259 2.35 2.56 -12.48
C GLN A 259 0.91 2.97 -12.86
N GLU A 260 0.68 3.36 -14.12
CA GLU A 260 -0.62 3.86 -14.59
C GLU A 260 -1.65 2.74 -14.77
N ASN A 261 -1.24 1.54 -15.20
CA ASN A 261 -2.15 0.47 -15.63
C ASN A 261 -2.23 -0.69 -14.64
N ILE A 262 -1.21 -0.91 -13.80
CA ILE A 262 -1.19 -1.98 -12.78
C ILE A 262 -1.18 -1.38 -11.37
N GLY A 263 -0.43 -0.31 -11.14
CA GLY A 263 -0.37 0.40 -9.86
C GLY A 263 0.57 -0.25 -8.84
N VAL A 264 0.25 -0.08 -7.55
CA VAL A 264 1.07 -0.53 -6.41
C VAL A 264 1.44 -2.02 -6.45
N PRO A 265 0.58 -2.96 -6.93
CA PRO A 265 0.99 -4.36 -7.09
C PRO A 265 2.28 -4.56 -7.92
N ALA A 266 2.56 -3.70 -8.90
CA ALA A 266 3.79 -3.77 -9.71
C ALA A 266 4.96 -2.96 -9.13
N TRP A 267 4.72 -2.13 -8.10
CA TRP A 267 5.77 -1.30 -7.50
C TRP A 267 6.85 -2.17 -6.85
N ASN A 268 8.12 -1.87 -7.17
CA ASN A 268 9.31 -2.66 -6.82
C ASN A 268 9.30 -4.14 -7.30
N HIS A 269 8.42 -4.48 -8.24
CA HIS A 269 8.24 -5.84 -8.77
C HIS A 269 8.47 -5.86 -10.29
N LEU A 270 9.62 -5.33 -10.73
CA LEU A 270 10.03 -5.25 -12.13
C LEU A 270 11.47 -5.75 -12.30
N PHE A 271 11.67 -6.71 -13.20
CA PHE A 271 12.98 -7.09 -13.70
C PHE A 271 13.17 -6.57 -15.14
N LEU A 272 14.28 -5.85 -15.35
CA LEU A 272 14.74 -5.45 -16.69
C LEU A 272 15.85 -6.40 -17.15
N THR A 273 15.52 -7.33 -18.04
CA THR A 273 16.46 -8.35 -18.53
C THR A 273 16.10 -8.80 -19.94
N ASN A 274 17.15 -9.03 -20.75
CA ASN A 274 17.03 -9.72 -22.04
C ASN A 274 17.30 -11.23 -21.89
N HIS A 275 17.61 -11.68 -20.67
CA HIS A 275 18.01 -13.04 -20.33
C HIS A 275 17.00 -13.67 -19.36
N ARG A 276 15.80 -13.97 -19.85
CA ARG A 276 14.73 -14.56 -19.05
C ARG A 276 15.05 -16.00 -18.62
N GLU A 277 15.89 -16.69 -19.38
CA GLU A 277 16.40 -18.03 -19.07
C GLU A 277 17.24 -18.08 -17.77
N ARG A 278 17.63 -16.93 -17.23
CA ARG A 278 18.39 -16.81 -15.97
C ARG A 278 17.52 -16.47 -14.77
N LEU A 279 16.22 -16.26 -14.97
CA LEU A 279 15.29 -16.01 -13.87
C LEU A 279 14.98 -17.33 -13.15
N TYR A 280 15.02 -17.28 -11.82
CA TYR A 280 14.67 -18.42 -10.97
C TYR A 280 13.28 -18.17 -10.39
N GLY A 281 12.34 -19.04 -10.73
CA GLY A 281 10.96 -18.98 -10.23
C GLY A 281 10.12 -20.10 -10.82
N ASP A 282 8.87 -20.16 -10.40
CA ASP A 282 8.00 -21.31 -10.63
C ASP A 282 7.24 -21.21 -11.95
N TYR A 283 6.82 -20.01 -12.33
CA TYR A 283 6.02 -19.78 -13.54
C TYR A 283 6.52 -18.59 -14.36
N LEU A 284 6.43 -18.69 -15.69
CA LEU A 284 6.65 -17.59 -16.62
C LEU A 284 5.48 -17.49 -17.61
N ILE A 285 4.72 -16.40 -17.53
CA ILE A 285 3.66 -16.06 -18.48
C ILE A 285 4.27 -15.20 -19.58
N THR A 286 4.29 -15.68 -20.82
CA THR A 286 5.06 -15.07 -21.93
C THR A 286 4.36 -15.19 -23.27
N LEU A 287 4.72 -14.34 -24.24
CA LEU A 287 4.31 -14.49 -25.64
C LEU A 287 5.33 -15.27 -26.49
N ASP A 288 6.51 -15.58 -25.93
CA ASP A 288 7.63 -16.15 -26.66
C ASP A 288 7.74 -17.66 -26.44
N ALA A 289 7.41 -18.43 -27.47
CA ALA A 289 7.48 -19.89 -27.41
C ALA A 289 8.90 -20.43 -27.13
N ARG A 290 9.96 -19.63 -27.38
CA ARG A 290 11.35 -20.04 -27.05
C ARG A 290 11.59 -20.18 -25.55
N ASP A 291 10.77 -19.52 -24.74
CA ASP A 291 10.86 -19.62 -23.28
C ASP A 291 10.40 -21.01 -22.78
N GLU A 292 9.64 -21.79 -23.56
CA GLU A 292 9.24 -23.17 -23.20
C GLU A 292 10.46 -24.11 -23.10
N ASP A 293 11.49 -23.87 -23.91
CA ASP A 293 12.71 -24.68 -23.95
C ASP A 293 13.83 -24.14 -23.03
N THR A 294 13.70 -22.91 -22.53
CA THR A 294 14.83 -22.19 -21.89
C THR A 294 14.56 -21.76 -20.45
N PHE A 295 13.31 -21.47 -20.08
CA PHE A 295 12.97 -21.19 -18.69
C PHE A 295 12.90 -22.49 -17.88
N LEU A 296 13.51 -22.50 -16.70
CA LEU A 296 13.61 -23.71 -15.88
C LEU A 296 12.29 -24.10 -15.20
N GLY A 297 11.42 -23.12 -14.95
CA GLY A 297 10.10 -23.34 -14.36
C GLY A 297 9.03 -23.68 -15.40
N THR A 298 7.76 -23.50 -15.02
CA THR A 298 6.62 -23.75 -15.90
C THR A 298 6.36 -22.54 -16.80
N THR A 299 6.55 -22.69 -18.11
CA THR A 299 6.20 -21.66 -19.09
C THR A 299 4.71 -21.76 -19.47
N LEU A 300 4.00 -20.64 -19.40
CA LEU A 300 2.59 -20.48 -19.77
C LEU A 300 2.51 -19.54 -20.97
N LEU A 301 2.38 -20.10 -22.18
CA LEU A 301 2.35 -19.33 -23.42
C LEU A 301 1.00 -18.61 -23.60
N PHE A 302 0.99 -17.31 -23.33
CA PHE A 302 -0.17 -16.43 -23.49
C PHE A 302 -0.59 -16.34 -24.97
N GLY A 303 -1.89 -16.44 -25.23
CA GLY A 303 -2.45 -16.46 -26.59
C GLY A 303 -2.48 -17.84 -27.25
N SER A 304 -1.92 -18.87 -26.61
CA SER A 304 -2.06 -20.26 -27.04
C SER A 304 -3.51 -20.74 -26.97
N PRO A 305 -3.88 -21.88 -27.60
CA PRO A 305 -5.22 -22.44 -27.50
C PRO A 305 -5.69 -22.69 -26.06
N GLN A 306 -4.76 -23.01 -25.15
CA GLN A 306 -5.04 -23.24 -23.74
C GLN A 306 -5.10 -21.94 -22.93
N PHE A 307 -4.18 -21.00 -23.16
CA PHE A 307 -4.05 -19.76 -22.39
C PHE A 307 -4.36 -18.52 -23.24
N LYS A 308 -5.53 -18.54 -23.90
CA LYS A 308 -5.91 -17.51 -24.88
C LYS A 308 -6.09 -16.12 -24.25
N THR A 309 -6.49 -16.06 -22.99
CA THR A 309 -6.80 -14.83 -22.26
C THR A 309 -6.27 -14.88 -20.83
N TRP A 310 -6.23 -13.71 -20.18
CA TRP A 310 -5.92 -13.61 -18.76
C TRP A 310 -6.93 -14.37 -17.88
N ASP A 311 -8.20 -14.42 -18.27
CA ASP A 311 -9.22 -15.18 -17.53
C ASP A 311 -8.91 -16.70 -17.54
N ALA A 312 -8.49 -17.24 -18.70
CA ALA A 312 -8.10 -18.65 -18.80
C ALA A 312 -6.84 -18.98 -17.94
N LEU A 313 -5.91 -18.03 -17.82
CA LEU A 313 -4.77 -18.17 -16.92
C LEU A 313 -5.19 -18.13 -15.44
N LEU A 314 -6.10 -17.23 -15.06
CA LEU A 314 -6.62 -17.18 -13.70
C LEU A 314 -7.34 -18.48 -13.32
N GLU A 315 -8.15 -19.03 -14.22
CA GLU A 315 -8.79 -20.34 -14.02
C GLU A 315 -7.76 -21.46 -13.80
N TYR A 316 -6.64 -21.44 -14.53
CA TYR A 316 -5.55 -22.39 -14.33
C TYR A 316 -4.91 -22.25 -12.93
N PHE A 317 -4.58 -21.03 -12.51
CA PHE A 317 -3.99 -20.79 -11.19
C PHE A 317 -4.95 -21.07 -10.03
N ASP A 318 -6.26 -20.89 -10.23
CA ASP A 318 -7.27 -21.27 -9.25
C ASP A 318 -7.37 -22.80 -9.09
N GLN A 319 -7.23 -23.56 -10.18
CA GLN A 319 -7.18 -25.03 -10.12
C GLN A 319 -5.93 -25.55 -9.40
N LEU A 320 -4.81 -24.83 -9.49
CA LEU A 320 -3.58 -25.15 -8.76
C LEU A 320 -3.72 -24.88 -7.26
N GLY A 321 -4.34 -23.75 -6.88
CA GLY A 321 -4.51 -23.32 -5.48
C GLY A 321 -5.69 -23.98 -4.75
N GLY A 322 -6.47 -24.81 -5.43
CA GLY A 322 -7.57 -25.61 -4.85
C GLY A 322 -7.17 -27.02 -4.43
N GLN A 323 -5.86 -27.34 -4.39
CA GLN A 323 -5.31 -28.63 -3.94
C GLN A 323 -4.82 -28.59 -2.50
#